data_AF-R9L0A1-F1
#
_entry.id   AF-R9L0A1-F1
#
_cell.length_a   1.000
_cell.length_b   1.000
_cell.length_c   1.000
_cell.angle_alpha   90.00
_cell.angle_beta   90.00
_cell.angle_gamma   90.00
#
_symmetry.space_group_name_H-M   'P 1'
#
loop_
_entity.id
_entity.type
_entity.pdbx_description
1 polymer ?
#
loop_
_entity_poly.entity_id
_entity_poly.type
_entity_poly.pdbx_seq_one_letter_code
_entity_poly.pdbx_strand_id
1 'polypeptide(L)'
;MFGAYPEAPWAEHTDRLPLSPHYVFDTTRNDAAIGRDLIAKTDADGWCLPYENYPFATCELGGGMQVTHHRRPRISGMDIYALSLVKLGSGNNLVGYYMYKGGTNKIGSLSTLNESKATRYPNDYSILSYDFQAPISEYGEIREQYRLTNLLHLFVNDFGDVLAPMKTVDARTAVAAEDLASLRYCMRTDGKSGFVFVNHYQRLAKLSDVKGAVIDTGVVEFPPIDVCGEVSFFLPFRMDLSGNLLEYATAQPLCRLENTWFFAAIDGVEAEFCFTGDPCFRPKTDSVVRVNDIQIVALSWDRARFARKLSGRLYIGDNCDLYMCEDGIHAVQDGDFSYDVWNGSAFEHVVVERSFTQAKAVFETVKEPFAPPYAEELCLGGARKRTWKKITVLGEGGFVEIPDQYDVAQIYADGVLAADNFYYGEPWRVPAKLLYGKTCYLVMSELRDDFYREV
;
A
#
# COMPACT_ATOMS: atom_id res chain seq x y z
N MET A 1 -2.69 14.71 15.62
CA MET A 1 -2.10 13.65 14.77
C MET A 1 -2.81 13.70 13.43
N PHE A 2 -2.12 13.38 12.34
CA PHE A 2 -2.62 13.62 10.98
C PHE A 2 -2.91 12.30 10.27
N GLY A 3 -3.75 12.34 9.25
CA GLY A 3 -4.01 11.19 8.39
C GLY A 3 -4.24 11.63 6.94
N ALA A 4 -4.58 10.67 6.12
CA ALA A 4 -5.14 10.85 4.79
C ALA A 4 -5.54 9.47 4.28
N TYR A 5 -6.63 9.38 3.52
CA TYR A 5 -7.10 8.13 2.96
C TYR A 5 -7.31 8.24 1.44
N PRO A 6 -7.18 7.12 0.70
CA PRO A 6 -7.48 7.08 -0.73
C PRO A 6 -8.98 7.26 -1.02
N GLU A 7 -9.85 7.03 -0.04
CA GLU A 7 -11.30 7.05 -0.16
C GLU A 7 -11.95 7.42 1.20
N ALA A 8 -13.24 7.76 1.22
CA ALA A 8 -13.98 8.08 2.44
C ALA A 8 -15.21 7.16 2.59
N PRO A 9 -15.14 6.09 3.40
CA PRO A 9 -16.27 5.18 3.60
C PRO A 9 -17.43 5.88 4.31
N TRP A 10 -17.15 6.87 5.16
CA TRP A 10 -18.14 7.68 5.88
C TRP A 10 -18.87 8.72 5.03
N ALA A 11 -18.63 8.80 3.72
CA ALA A 11 -19.37 9.72 2.85
C ALA A 11 -20.84 9.30 2.75
N GLU A 12 -21.77 10.22 3.06
CA GLU A 12 -23.21 9.92 3.14
C GLU A 12 -23.89 9.68 1.78
N HIS A 13 -23.14 9.71 0.69
CA HIS A 13 -23.64 9.51 -0.68
C HIS A 13 -22.90 8.35 -1.38
N THR A 14 -23.46 7.87 -2.48
CA THR A 14 -22.88 6.79 -3.31
C THR A 14 -22.20 7.31 -4.58
N ASP A 15 -22.04 8.63 -4.70
CA ASP A 15 -21.31 9.20 -5.83
C ASP A 15 -19.80 8.98 -5.71
N ARG A 16 -19.12 8.99 -6.86
CA ARG A 16 -17.66 9.02 -6.96
C ARG A 16 -17.12 10.27 -6.28
N LEU A 17 -16.05 10.13 -5.48
CA LEU A 17 -15.41 11.29 -4.85
C LEU A 17 -14.66 12.16 -5.88
N PRO A 18 -14.48 13.46 -5.59
CA PRO A 18 -13.57 14.31 -6.35
C PRO A 18 -12.11 13.81 -6.25
N LEU A 19 -11.26 14.34 -7.12
CA LEU A 19 -9.83 14.06 -7.08
C LEU A 19 -9.23 14.56 -5.76
N SER A 20 -8.59 13.67 -5.02
CA SER A 20 -8.08 13.98 -3.69
C SER A 20 -6.84 14.88 -3.77
N PRO A 21 -6.78 15.98 -3.00
CA PRO A 21 -5.59 16.84 -2.91
C PRO A 21 -4.43 16.14 -2.18
N HIS A 22 -4.65 14.98 -1.55
CA HIS A 22 -3.59 14.24 -0.86
C HIS A 22 -2.58 13.57 -1.80
N TYR A 23 -2.82 13.60 -3.12
CA TYR A 23 -1.88 13.19 -4.17
C TYR A 23 -1.12 14.40 -4.77
N VAL A 24 -1.11 15.53 -4.08
CA VAL A 24 -0.31 16.71 -4.40
C VAL A 24 0.53 17.05 -3.17
N PHE A 25 1.79 17.48 -3.40
CA PHE A 25 2.64 17.96 -2.32
C PHE A 25 2.10 19.28 -1.76
N ASP A 26 1.92 19.31 -0.44
CA ASP A 26 1.38 20.46 0.28
C ASP A 26 1.96 20.48 1.70
N THR A 27 2.54 21.61 2.10
CA THR A 27 3.10 21.82 3.44
C THR A 27 2.00 22.07 4.49
N THR A 28 0.75 22.25 4.07
CA THR A 28 -0.41 22.39 4.97
C THR A 28 -0.67 21.07 5.68
N ARG A 29 -0.44 21.07 7.00
CA ARG A 29 -0.62 19.87 7.84
C ARG A 29 -2.07 19.66 8.27
N ASN A 30 -2.91 20.70 8.24
CA ASN A 30 -4.29 20.60 8.72
C ASN A 30 -5.13 19.73 7.78
N ASP A 31 -5.46 18.51 8.21
CA ASP A 31 -6.38 17.65 7.48
C ASP A 31 -7.82 18.12 7.75
N ALA A 32 -8.44 18.74 6.74
CA ALA A 32 -9.83 19.19 6.80
C ALA A 32 -10.87 18.08 6.50
N ALA A 33 -10.44 16.82 6.32
CA ALA A 33 -11.28 15.70 5.90
C ALA A 33 -11.49 14.64 7.00
N ILE A 34 -10.48 14.34 7.82
CA ILE A 34 -10.64 13.38 8.94
C ILE A 34 -11.28 14.06 10.14
N GLY A 35 -12.41 13.51 10.62
CA GLY A 35 -13.10 14.03 11.80
C GLY A 35 -13.77 15.39 11.58
N ARG A 36 -14.15 15.76 10.34
CA ARG A 36 -14.84 17.02 10.04
C ARG A 36 -16.18 17.15 10.80
N ASP A 37 -16.77 16.04 11.19
CA ASP A 37 -17.93 15.92 12.07
C ASP A 37 -17.62 16.25 13.55
N LEU A 38 -16.35 16.19 13.94
CA LEU A 38 -15.86 16.43 15.31
C LEU A 38 -15.07 17.74 15.45
N ILE A 39 -14.54 18.31 14.37
CA ILE A 39 -13.65 19.48 14.39
C ILE A 39 -14.33 20.67 13.71
N ALA A 40 -14.77 21.65 14.51
CA ALA A 40 -15.16 22.96 13.99
C ALA A 40 -13.96 23.59 13.27
N LYS A 41 -14.18 24.17 12.09
CA LYS A 41 -13.12 24.75 11.22
C LYS A 41 -12.26 25.84 11.90
N THR A 42 -12.74 26.39 13.01
CA THR A 42 -12.05 27.33 13.89
C THR A 42 -12.86 27.43 15.19
N ASP A 43 -12.17 27.51 16.33
CA ASP A 43 -12.83 28.00 17.55
C ASP A 43 -13.32 29.44 17.30
N ALA A 44 -14.38 29.85 18.01
CA ALA A 44 -14.99 31.19 17.85
C ALA A 44 -13.99 32.35 18.00
N ASP A 45 -12.84 32.08 18.63
CA ASP A 45 -11.79 33.04 18.96
C ASP A 45 -10.66 33.08 17.91
N GLY A 46 -10.75 32.27 16.84
CA GLY A 46 -9.77 32.22 15.75
C GLY A 46 -8.44 31.54 16.12
N TRP A 47 -8.35 30.90 17.28
CA TRP A 47 -7.18 30.14 17.69
C TRP A 47 -7.02 28.87 16.84
N CYS A 48 -5.79 28.58 16.42
CA CYS A 48 -5.39 27.32 15.82
C CYS A 48 -4.14 26.78 16.53
N LEU A 49 -4.02 25.45 16.61
CA LEU A 49 -2.80 24.83 17.11
C LEU A 49 -1.64 25.20 16.15
N PRO A 50 -0.49 25.69 16.64
CA PRO A 50 0.66 26.02 15.80
C PRO A 50 1.35 24.74 15.37
N TYR A 51 0.78 24.06 14.37
CA TYR A 51 1.19 22.74 13.89
C TYR A 51 2.66 22.69 13.47
N GLU A 52 3.23 23.82 13.04
CA GLU A 52 4.64 24.02 12.69
C GLU A 52 5.60 23.81 13.87
N ASN A 53 5.14 23.97 15.11
CA ASN A 53 5.96 23.76 16.31
C ASN A 53 6.10 22.28 16.71
N TYR A 54 5.35 21.38 16.06
CA TYR A 54 5.34 19.96 16.37
C TYR A 54 5.88 19.12 15.20
N PRO A 55 6.44 17.92 15.47
CA PRO A 55 6.77 16.99 14.40
C PRO A 55 5.53 16.67 13.55
N PHE A 56 5.69 16.68 12.24
CA PHE A 56 4.66 16.15 11.35
C PHE A 56 4.74 14.63 11.41
N ALA A 57 3.73 14.02 12.04
CA ALA A 57 3.59 12.57 12.20
C ALA A 57 2.17 12.16 11.81
N THR A 58 2.06 11.27 10.82
CA THR A 58 0.78 10.74 10.38
C THR A 58 0.50 9.43 11.12
N CYS A 59 -0.62 9.34 11.83
CA CYS A 59 -1.04 8.10 12.50
C CYS A 59 -1.96 7.25 11.64
N GLU A 60 -2.65 7.87 10.69
CA GLU A 60 -3.74 7.28 9.92
C GLU A 60 -3.57 7.59 8.43
N LEU A 61 -2.45 7.18 7.84
CA LEU A 61 -2.41 7.03 6.39
C LEU A 61 -3.15 5.74 6.04
N GLY A 62 -4.16 5.85 5.18
CA GLY A 62 -4.85 4.69 4.63
C GLY A 62 -3.86 3.70 4.06
N GLY A 63 -3.65 2.56 4.73
CA GLY A 63 -2.90 1.42 4.17
C GLY A 63 -3.75 0.62 3.19
N GLY A 64 -5.06 0.83 3.25
CA GLY A 64 -6.08 0.31 2.36
C GLY A 64 -7.37 1.10 2.56
N MET A 65 -8.51 0.47 2.26
CA MET A 65 -9.82 0.95 2.66
C MET A 65 -10.78 -0.20 2.96
N GLN A 66 -11.49 -0.12 4.09
CA GLN A 66 -12.56 -1.06 4.39
C GLN A 66 -13.71 -0.92 3.40
N VAL A 67 -14.11 -2.06 2.83
CA VAL A 67 -15.33 -2.16 2.04
C VAL A 67 -16.53 -2.11 2.97
N THR A 68 -17.48 -1.24 2.66
CA THR A 68 -18.74 -1.09 3.41
C THR A 68 -19.90 -1.52 2.54
N HIS A 69 -21.08 -1.69 3.12
CA HIS A 69 -22.27 -2.00 2.32
C HIS A 69 -22.49 -0.96 1.21
N HIS A 70 -22.45 0.33 1.55
CA HIS A 70 -22.78 1.43 0.66
C HIS A 70 -21.61 2.02 -0.17
N ARG A 71 -20.35 1.74 0.18
CA ARG A 71 -19.15 2.24 -0.55
C ARG A 71 -18.07 1.16 -0.65
N ARG A 72 -17.72 0.78 -1.89
CA ARG A 72 -16.84 -0.34 -2.24
C ARG A 72 -15.75 0.09 -3.24
N PRO A 73 -14.70 0.79 -2.78
CA PRO A 73 -13.58 1.17 -3.62
C PRO A 73 -12.68 -0.02 -3.97
N ARG A 74 -11.90 0.11 -5.04
CA ARG A 74 -10.84 -0.82 -5.42
C ARG A 74 -9.50 -0.18 -5.16
N ILE A 75 -8.77 -0.69 -4.18
CA ILE A 75 -7.49 -0.10 -3.79
C ILE A 75 -6.34 -0.78 -4.53
N SER A 76 -5.61 0.01 -5.33
CA SER A 76 -4.37 -0.39 -5.99
C SER A 76 -3.15 -0.18 -5.10
N GLY A 77 -2.01 -0.78 -5.46
CA GLY A 77 -0.75 -0.53 -4.74
C GLY A 77 -0.33 0.94 -4.74
N MET A 78 -0.51 1.60 -5.88
CA MET A 78 -0.09 3.00 -6.09
C MET A 78 -0.95 4.00 -5.32
N ASP A 79 -2.23 3.68 -5.08
CA ASP A 79 -3.11 4.48 -4.22
C ASP A 79 -2.50 4.77 -2.84
N ILE A 80 -1.78 3.78 -2.31
CA ILE A 80 -1.22 3.79 -0.96
C ILE A 80 0.23 4.30 -0.99
N TYR A 81 1.00 3.85 -1.97
CA TYR A 81 2.40 4.26 -2.11
C TYR A 81 2.53 5.74 -2.43
N ALA A 82 1.81 6.26 -3.43
CA ALA A 82 1.87 7.67 -3.82
C ALA A 82 1.40 8.58 -2.68
N LEU A 83 0.33 8.19 -1.97
CA LEU A 83 -0.16 8.90 -0.78
C LEU A 83 0.94 8.99 0.30
N SER A 84 1.59 7.88 0.59
CA SER A 84 2.68 7.82 1.58
C SER A 84 3.88 8.67 1.17
N LEU A 85 4.28 8.57 -0.09
CA LEU A 85 5.40 9.31 -0.67
C LEU A 85 5.13 10.82 -0.65
N VAL A 86 3.93 11.24 -1.02
CA VAL A 86 3.53 12.65 -1.01
C VAL A 86 3.61 13.21 0.42
N LYS A 87 3.13 12.48 1.43
CA LYS A 87 3.24 12.93 2.82
C LYS A 87 4.68 12.97 3.32
N LEU A 88 5.51 11.99 2.96
CA LEU A 88 6.93 11.98 3.27
C LEU A 88 7.66 13.21 2.68
N GLY A 89 7.43 13.50 1.39
CA GLY A 89 7.96 14.70 0.73
C GLY A 89 7.44 16.01 1.34
N SER A 90 6.17 16.02 1.74
CA SER A 90 5.50 17.18 2.39
C SER A 90 5.95 17.46 3.82
N GLY A 91 6.92 16.70 4.35
CA GLY A 91 7.55 16.98 5.65
C GLY A 91 7.21 15.97 6.74
N ASN A 92 6.45 14.93 6.44
CA ASN A 92 6.13 13.89 7.41
C ASN A 92 7.40 13.14 7.80
N ASN A 93 7.60 12.93 9.11
CA ASN A 93 8.74 12.21 9.66
C ASN A 93 8.34 10.88 10.32
N LEU A 94 7.04 10.57 10.35
CA LEU A 94 6.52 9.30 10.83
C LEU A 94 5.38 8.85 9.92
N VAL A 95 5.67 7.87 9.06
CA VAL A 95 4.71 7.28 8.11
C VAL A 95 3.94 6.16 8.81
N GLY A 96 2.93 6.53 9.60
CA GLY A 96 2.04 5.59 10.28
C GLY A 96 0.80 5.26 9.43
N TYR A 97 0.39 3.99 9.47
CA TYR A 97 -0.68 3.45 8.64
C TYR A 97 -1.88 2.98 9.46
N TYR A 98 -3.07 3.28 8.96
CA TYR A 98 -4.33 2.67 9.37
C TYR A 98 -5.05 2.10 8.14
N MET A 99 -5.23 0.79 7.98
CA MET A 99 -4.57 -0.31 8.69
C MET A 99 -3.43 -0.87 7.83
N TYR A 100 -2.39 -1.40 8.48
CA TYR A 100 -1.38 -2.20 7.77
C TYR A 100 -1.77 -3.69 7.67
N LYS A 101 -2.63 -4.12 8.61
CA LYS A 101 -3.41 -5.37 8.58
C LYS A 101 -4.68 -5.09 9.36
N GLY A 102 -5.86 -5.31 8.77
CA GLY A 102 -7.11 -5.11 9.49
C GLY A 102 -7.46 -6.34 10.36
N GLY A 103 -7.78 -7.48 9.72
CA GLY A 103 -8.00 -8.75 10.41
C GLY A 103 -9.46 -9.20 10.36
N THR A 104 -9.88 -9.95 11.38
CA THR A 104 -11.24 -10.50 11.48
C THR A 104 -11.83 -10.14 12.85
N ASN A 105 -12.98 -9.47 12.83
CA ASN A 105 -13.75 -9.16 14.01
C ASN A 105 -14.22 -10.45 14.69
N LYS A 106 -14.22 -10.47 16.03
CA LYS A 106 -14.80 -11.57 16.80
C LYS A 106 -16.30 -11.37 16.96
N ILE A 107 -17.03 -12.46 17.13
CA ILE A 107 -18.42 -12.40 17.62
C ILE A 107 -18.36 -12.26 19.15
N GLY A 108 -18.94 -11.19 19.68
CA GLY A 108 -19.05 -10.96 21.12
C GLY A 108 -20.13 -11.83 21.77
N SER A 109 -20.18 -11.83 23.11
CA SER A 109 -21.19 -12.60 23.86
C SER A 109 -22.60 -12.01 23.76
N LEU A 110 -22.72 -10.71 23.51
CA LEU A 110 -23.99 -9.98 23.48
C LEU A 110 -24.36 -9.46 22.09
N SER A 111 -23.36 -9.23 21.23
CA SER A 111 -23.52 -8.67 19.89
C SER A 111 -22.33 -9.06 19.02
N THR A 112 -22.47 -8.81 17.72
CA THR A 112 -21.31 -8.71 16.82
C THR A 112 -20.46 -7.48 17.19
N LEU A 113 -19.21 -7.43 16.70
CA LEU A 113 -18.26 -6.35 17.00
C LEU A 113 -17.90 -5.50 15.77
N ASN A 114 -18.60 -5.70 14.65
CA ASN A 114 -18.43 -4.88 13.46
C ASN A 114 -19.01 -3.47 13.64
N GLU A 115 -18.49 -2.52 12.87
CA GLU A 115 -19.12 -1.23 12.72
C GLU A 115 -20.48 -1.39 12.03
N SER A 116 -21.53 -0.82 12.62
CA SER A 116 -22.91 -0.92 12.09
C SER A 116 -23.73 0.33 12.35
N LYS A 117 -24.53 0.76 11.37
CA LYS A 117 -25.51 1.84 11.51
C LYS A 117 -26.57 1.53 12.55
N ALA A 118 -26.89 0.24 12.78
CA ALA A 118 -27.79 -0.17 13.87
C ALA A 118 -27.26 0.25 15.25
N THR A 119 -25.94 0.38 15.39
CA THR A 119 -25.25 0.87 16.60
C THR A 119 -24.88 2.36 16.53
N ARG A 120 -25.42 3.10 15.55
CA ARG A 120 -25.19 4.55 15.30
C ARG A 120 -23.80 4.93 14.79
N TYR A 121 -23.01 3.97 14.31
CA TYR A 121 -21.83 4.27 13.52
C TYR A 121 -22.21 4.67 12.08
N PRO A 122 -21.34 5.38 11.35
CA PRO A 122 -21.66 5.87 10.01
C PRO A 122 -21.68 4.76 8.94
N ASN A 123 -21.05 3.60 9.17
CA ASN A 123 -20.94 2.54 8.18
C ASN A 123 -21.60 1.23 8.62
N ASP A 124 -21.91 0.38 7.63
CA ASP A 124 -22.19 -1.05 7.83
C ASP A 124 -21.02 -1.84 7.26
N TYR A 125 -20.24 -2.47 8.14
CA TYR A 125 -19.15 -3.39 7.80
C TYR A 125 -19.65 -4.84 7.88
N SER A 126 -18.97 -5.75 7.19
CA SER A 126 -19.12 -7.19 7.40
C SER A 126 -18.97 -7.54 8.88
N ILE A 127 -19.70 -8.54 9.37
CA ILE A 127 -19.66 -9.00 10.76
C ILE A 127 -18.25 -9.46 11.13
N LEU A 128 -17.62 -10.28 10.28
CA LEU A 128 -16.30 -10.85 10.55
C LEU A 128 -15.22 -10.12 9.78
N SER A 129 -15.35 -9.95 8.46
CA SER A 129 -14.24 -9.43 7.66
C SER A 129 -13.92 -7.97 7.98
N TYR A 130 -12.69 -7.73 8.41
CA TYR A 130 -12.08 -6.42 8.51
C TYR A 130 -10.77 -6.40 7.71
N ASP A 131 -10.80 -6.97 6.50
CA ASP A 131 -9.62 -7.07 5.63
C ASP A 131 -8.98 -5.71 5.30
N PHE A 132 -9.80 -4.66 5.26
CA PHE A 132 -9.41 -3.28 4.99
C PHE A 132 -8.75 -3.07 3.62
N GLN A 133 -8.69 -4.07 2.73
CA GLN A 133 -7.80 -4.05 1.57
C GLN A 133 -6.37 -3.63 1.96
N ALA A 134 -5.94 -3.97 3.18
CA ALA A 134 -4.66 -3.55 3.74
C ALA A 134 -3.48 -4.25 3.04
N PRO A 135 -2.23 -3.79 3.25
CA PRO A 135 -1.03 -4.42 2.70
C PRO A 135 -0.92 -5.91 3.04
N ILE A 136 -1.39 -6.29 4.22
CA ILE A 136 -1.56 -7.69 4.63
C ILE A 136 -3.06 -7.96 4.77
N SER A 137 -3.56 -8.97 4.05
CA SER A 137 -4.98 -9.36 4.11
C SER A 137 -5.36 -9.88 5.50
N GLU A 138 -6.66 -9.99 5.75
CA GLU A 138 -7.14 -10.57 7.02
C GLU A 138 -6.55 -11.97 7.27
N TYR A 139 -6.32 -12.74 6.20
CA TYR A 139 -5.77 -14.08 6.23
C TYR A 139 -4.25 -14.16 6.00
N GLY A 140 -3.57 -13.03 5.87
CA GLY A 140 -2.10 -12.98 5.75
C GLY A 140 -1.54 -13.03 4.33
N GLU A 141 -2.37 -12.91 3.30
CA GLU A 141 -1.89 -12.70 1.94
C GLU A 141 -1.26 -11.31 1.81
N ILE A 142 -0.20 -11.21 1.01
CA ILE A 142 0.51 -9.95 0.78
C ILE A 142 0.03 -9.28 -0.51
N ARG A 143 -0.27 -7.99 -0.43
CA ARG A 143 -0.70 -7.16 -1.55
C ARG A 143 0.41 -6.25 -2.05
N GLU A 144 0.20 -5.66 -3.22
CA GLU A 144 1.19 -4.80 -3.88
C GLU A 144 1.65 -3.61 -3.02
N GLN A 145 0.72 -2.96 -2.31
CA GLN A 145 1.04 -1.84 -1.42
C GLN A 145 2.01 -2.23 -0.29
N TYR A 146 2.09 -3.49 0.13
CA TYR A 146 3.14 -3.95 1.07
C TYR A 146 4.53 -3.84 0.44
N ARG A 147 4.65 -4.30 -0.81
CA ARG A 147 5.90 -4.30 -1.57
C ARG A 147 6.36 -2.89 -1.91
N LEU A 148 5.42 -2.04 -2.34
CA LEU A 148 5.72 -0.65 -2.69
C LEU A 148 6.05 0.18 -1.45
N THR A 149 5.24 0.14 -0.39
CA THR A 149 5.53 0.93 0.83
C THR A 149 6.83 0.51 1.50
N ASN A 150 7.23 -0.76 1.38
CA ASN A 150 8.53 -1.24 1.86
C ASN A 150 9.72 -0.51 1.23
N LEU A 151 9.61 -0.01 -0.01
CA LEU A 151 10.67 0.83 -0.62
C LEU A 151 10.92 2.10 0.22
N LEU A 152 9.84 2.72 0.71
CA LEU A 152 9.94 3.88 1.61
C LEU A 152 10.46 3.46 2.98
N HIS A 153 10.01 2.30 3.50
CA HIS A 153 10.42 1.82 4.83
C HIS A 153 11.91 1.50 4.91
N LEU A 154 12.46 0.84 3.89
CA LEU A 154 13.89 0.58 3.76
C LEU A 154 14.69 1.89 3.76
N PHE A 155 14.21 2.89 3.02
CA PHE A 155 14.86 4.20 2.94
C PHE A 155 14.84 4.93 4.27
N VAL A 156 13.66 5.10 4.88
CA VAL A 156 13.55 5.86 6.15
C VAL A 156 14.23 5.14 7.31
N ASN A 157 14.36 3.81 7.27
CA ASN A 157 15.10 3.06 8.29
C ASN A 157 16.61 3.35 8.25
N ASP A 158 17.18 3.49 7.04
CA ASP A 158 18.63 3.64 6.86
C ASP A 158 19.08 5.10 6.69
N PHE A 159 18.18 6.01 6.33
CA PHE A 159 18.45 7.43 6.03
C PHE A 159 17.53 8.40 6.77
N GLY A 160 16.75 7.92 7.74
CA GLY A 160 15.80 8.75 8.49
C GLY A 160 16.46 9.85 9.32
N ASP A 161 17.68 9.63 9.81
CA ASP A 161 18.50 10.62 10.53
C ASP A 161 18.95 11.77 9.62
N VAL A 162 19.19 11.49 8.34
CA VAL A 162 19.49 12.49 7.30
C VAL A 162 18.22 13.21 6.83
N LEU A 163 17.13 12.47 6.60
CA LEU A 163 15.89 13.03 6.06
C LEU A 163 15.11 13.87 7.08
N ALA A 164 14.97 13.39 8.32
CA ALA A 164 14.13 14.01 9.34
C ALA A 164 14.41 15.50 9.62
N PRO A 165 15.68 15.97 9.70
CA PRO A 165 15.97 17.39 9.90
C PRO A 165 15.77 18.27 8.66
N MET A 166 15.65 17.69 7.47
CA MET A 166 15.48 18.45 6.22
C MET A 166 14.10 19.11 6.15
N LYS A 167 14.07 20.38 5.71
CA LYS A 167 12.84 21.12 5.48
C LYS A 167 12.21 20.75 4.15
N THR A 168 10.89 20.75 4.09
CA THR A 168 10.17 20.72 2.82
C THR A 168 10.24 22.09 2.15
N VAL A 169 10.52 22.08 0.85
CA VAL A 169 10.43 23.24 -0.03
C VAL A 169 9.52 22.87 -1.19
N ASP A 170 8.46 23.64 -1.37
CA ASP A 170 7.47 23.44 -2.42
C ASP A 170 8.05 23.75 -3.81
N ALA A 171 7.47 23.14 -4.85
CA ALA A 171 7.75 23.56 -6.21
C ALA A 171 7.39 25.05 -6.41
N ARG A 172 8.05 25.70 -7.37
CA ARG A 172 7.77 27.12 -7.70
C ARG A 172 6.32 27.36 -8.10
N THR A 173 5.68 26.35 -8.70
CA THR A 173 4.29 26.39 -9.13
C THR A 173 3.51 25.32 -8.38
N ALA A 174 2.50 25.73 -7.62
CA ALA A 174 1.57 24.81 -7.01
C ALA A 174 0.70 24.16 -8.10
N VAL A 175 0.51 22.85 -8.02
CA VAL A 175 -0.26 22.05 -8.98
C VAL A 175 -1.53 21.55 -8.29
N ALA A 176 -2.71 21.85 -8.82
CA ALA A 176 -3.96 21.37 -8.25
C ALA A 176 -4.18 19.86 -8.54
N ALA A 177 -5.05 19.19 -7.78
CA ALA A 177 -5.37 17.78 -8.00
C ALA A 177 -5.97 17.53 -9.40
N GLU A 178 -6.70 18.53 -9.93
CA GLU A 178 -7.33 18.55 -11.24
C GLU A 178 -6.39 18.92 -12.39
N ASP A 179 -5.17 19.39 -12.09
CA ASP A 179 -4.15 19.56 -13.12
C ASP A 179 -3.53 18.20 -13.42
N LEU A 180 -3.89 17.68 -14.60
CA LEU A 180 -3.49 16.35 -15.06
C LEU A 180 -2.30 16.37 -16.04
N ALA A 181 -1.61 17.49 -16.18
CA ALA A 181 -0.53 17.67 -17.16
C ALA A 181 0.80 18.14 -16.53
N SER A 182 0.74 18.92 -15.46
CA SER A 182 1.94 19.44 -14.81
C SER A 182 2.66 18.37 -13.97
N LEU A 183 3.99 18.38 -14.01
CA LEU A 183 4.81 17.57 -13.10
C LEU A 183 4.61 18.02 -11.65
N ARG A 184 4.30 17.08 -10.76
CA ARG A 184 4.15 17.36 -9.32
C ARG A 184 5.43 16.94 -8.61
N TYR A 185 6.07 17.87 -7.94
CA TYR A 185 7.29 17.61 -7.19
C TYR A 185 7.44 18.55 -6.00
N CYS A 186 8.26 18.15 -5.05
CA CYS A 186 8.78 19.00 -3.98
C CYS A 186 10.20 18.57 -3.64
N MET A 187 10.87 19.26 -2.72
CA MET A 187 12.13 18.76 -2.16
C MET A 187 12.11 18.73 -0.64
N ARG A 188 12.84 17.77 -0.06
CA ARG A 188 13.31 17.82 1.32
C ARG A 188 14.79 18.19 1.27
N THR A 189 15.18 19.31 1.88
CA THR A 189 16.57 19.79 1.83
C THR A 189 17.02 20.49 3.11
N ASP A 190 18.34 20.46 3.36
CA ASP A 190 19.04 21.32 4.32
C ASP A 190 19.61 22.61 3.70
N GLY A 191 19.32 22.86 2.40
CA GLY A 191 19.84 23.96 1.60
C GLY A 191 21.13 23.65 0.84
N LYS A 192 21.74 22.46 1.04
CA LYS A 192 22.97 22.02 0.38
C LYS A 192 22.88 20.62 -0.23
N SER A 193 22.03 19.77 0.33
CA SER A 193 21.78 18.38 -0.06
C SER A 193 20.31 18.04 0.16
N GLY A 194 19.87 16.91 -0.37
CA GLY A 194 18.51 16.45 -0.11
C GLY A 194 17.96 15.46 -1.10
N PHE A 195 16.63 15.45 -1.16
CA PHE A 195 15.85 14.55 -2.00
C PHE A 195 14.74 15.32 -2.70
N VAL A 196 14.63 15.14 -4.01
CA VAL A 196 13.49 15.61 -4.81
C VAL A 196 12.45 14.50 -4.84
N PHE A 197 11.23 14.79 -4.41
CA PHE A 197 10.11 13.86 -4.48
C PHE A 197 9.26 14.20 -5.70
N VAL A 198 8.87 13.19 -6.46
CA VAL A 198 8.05 13.30 -7.67
C VAL A 198 6.85 12.38 -7.53
N ASN A 199 5.66 12.91 -7.81
CA ASN A 199 4.43 12.13 -7.88
C ASN A 199 3.79 12.29 -9.26
N HIS A 200 3.76 11.22 -10.04
CA HIS A 200 3.03 11.14 -11.31
C HIS A 200 1.91 10.11 -11.18
N TYR A 201 1.09 10.30 -10.15
CA TYR A 201 -0.11 9.53 -9.88
C TYR A 201 -1.22 10.40 -9.28
N GLN A 202 -2.45 10.17 -9.73
CA GLN A 202 -3.65 10.75 -9.15
C GLN A 202 -4.71 9.66 -9.12
N ARG A 203 -5.12 9.23 -7.92
CA ARG A 203 -6.24 8.30 -7.83
C ARG A 203 -7.45 8.87 -8.59
N LEU A 204 -8.14 8.01 -9.32
CA LEU A 204 -9.30 8.32 -10.17
C LEU A 204 -9.01 9.09 -11.48
N ALA A 205 -7.76 9.42 -11.80
CA ALA A 205 -7.42 10.12 -13.04
C ALA A 205 -6.08 9.67 -13.64
N LYS A 206 -6.02 9.63 -14.97
CA LYS A 206 -4.77 9.41 -15.68
C LYS A 206 -4.09 10.74 -15.96
N LEU A 207 -2.81 10.86 -15.59
CA LEU A 207 -1.98 12.01 -15.92
C LEU A 207 -1.38 11.86 -17.33
N SER A 208 -1.08 13.00 -17.94
CA SER A 208 -0.37 13.08 -19.22
C SER A 208 1.13 12.98 -18.98
N ASP A 209 1.81 12.14 -19.76
CA ASP A 209 3.27 11.95 -19.66
C ASP A 209 4.01 13.30 -19.78
N VAL A 210 5.02 13.48 -18.93
CA VAL A 210 5.90 14.66 -18.95
C VAL A 210 7.24 14.24 -19.54
N LYS A 211 7.64 14.90 -20.63
CA LYS A 211 8.85 14.54 -21.40
C LYS A 211 9.96 15.56 -21.21
N GLY A 212 11.20 15.08 -21.07
CA GLY A 212 12.39 15.92 -20.92
C GLY A 212 12.32 16.90 -19.74
N ALA A 213 11.70 16.50 -18.64
CA ALA A 213 11.62 17.31 -17.44
C ALA A 213 13.02 17.53 -16.85
N VAL A 214 13.40 18.79 -16.63
CA VAL A 214 14.63 19.18 -15.94
C VAL A 214 14.25 19.66 -14.55
N ILE A 215 14.89 19.08 -13.54
CA ILE A 215 14.67 19.46 -12.15
C ILE A 215 15.92 20.20 -11.67
N ASP A 216 15.76 21.50 -11.42
CA ASP A 216 16.79 22.36 -10.85
C ASP A 216 16.53 22.57 -9.36
N THR A 217 17.43 22.05 -8.52
CA THR A 217 17.37 22.20 -7.06
C THR A 217 17.96 23.53 -6.57
N GLY A 218 18.55 24.32 -7.47
CA GLY A 218 19.37 25.50 -7.17
C GLY A 218 20.81 25.16 -6.79
N VAL A 219 21.13 23.88 -6.55
CA VAL A 219 22.48 23.38 -6.23
C VAL A 219 22.96 22.39 -7.30
N VAL A 220 22.06 21.52 -7.76
CA VAL A 220 22.27 20.54 -8.82
C VAL A 220 21.10 20.59 -9.79
N GLU A 221 21.41 20.57 -11.08
CA GLU A 221 20.45 20.37 -12.17
C GLU A 221 20.52 18.92 -12.63
N PHE A 222 19.41 18.18 -12.51
CA PHE A 222 19.32 16.81 -12.98
C PHE A 222 19.31 16.76 -14.52
N PRO A 223 19.83 15.69 -15.14
CA PRO A 223 19.64 15.48 -16.57
C PRO A 223 18.13 15.40 -16.90
N PRO A 224 17.71 15.74 -18.14
CA PRO A 224 16.32 15.61 -18.54
C PRO A 224 15.80 14.17 -18.35
N ILE A 225 14.66 14.03 -17.68
CA ILE A 225 13.99 12.74 -17.48
C ILE A 225 12.59 12.72 -18.10
N ASP A 226 12.18 11.55 -18.56
CA ASP A 226 10.81 11.29 -18.96
C ASP A 226 10.06 10.68 -17.78
N VAL A 227 8.92 11.26 -17.40
CA VAL A 227 8.05 10.77 -16.33
C VAL A 227 6.72 10.33 -16.97
N CYS A 228 6.52 9.01 -17.07
CA CYS A 228 5.44 8.42 -17.85
C CYS A 228 4.70 7.35 -17.04
N GLY A 229 3.42 7.16 -17.37
CA GLY A 229 2.60 6.14 -16.70
C GLY A 229 2.33 6.46 -15.22
N GLU A 230 2.04 5.46 -14.41
CA GLU A 230 1.71 5.65 -12.99
C GLU A 230 2.95 5.42 -12.13
N VAL A 231 3.76 6.45 -11.95
CA VAL A 231 5.03 6.36 -11.21
C VAL A 231 5.11 7.40 -10.11
N SER A 232 5.80 7.06 -9.03
CA SER A 232 6.11 7.96 -7.92
C SER A 232 7.47 7.55 -7.37
N PHE A 233 8.34 8.51 -7.11
CA PHE A 233 9.71 8.22 -6.70
C PHE A 233 10.36 9.44 -6.06
N PHE A 234 11.57 9.27 -5.55
CA PHE A 234 12.40 10.39 -5.14
C PHE A 234 13.86 10.19 -5.55
N LEU A 235 14.55 11.30 -5.83
CA LEU A 235 15.92 11.33 -6.33
C LEU A 235 16.83 12.07 -5.35
N PRO A 236 18.03 11.56 -5.04
CA PRO A 236 18.96 12.22 -4.14
C PRO A 236 19.81 13.24 -4.90
N PHE A 237 20.20 14.31 -4.20
CA PHE A 237 21.25 15.22 -4.66
C PHE A 237 22.21 15.53 -3.51
N ARG A 238 23.50 15.60 -3.86
CA ARG A 238 24.62 15.85 -2.92
C ARG A 238 24.57 14.94 -1.69
N MET A 239 24.29 13.66 -1.93
CA MET A 239 24.23 12.64 -0.89
C MET A 239 25.63 12.14 -0.57
N ASP A 240 26.02 12.19 0.70
CA ASP A 240 27.32 11.69 1.15
C ASP A 240 27.29 10.16 1.33
N LEU A 241 28.06 9.44 0.51
CA LEU A 241 28.17 7.99 0.54
C LEU A 241 29.51 7.58 1.16
N SER A 242 29.64 7.74 2.48
CA SER A 242 30.87 7.48 3.24
C SER A 242 32.07 8.31 2.78
N GLY A 243 31.91 9.61 2.55
CA GLY A 243 32.94 10.51 2.06
C GLY A 243 32.99 10.63 0.52
N ASN A 244 32.24 9.78 -0.18
CA ASN A 244 32.07 9.87 -1.63
C ASN A 244 30.82 10.70 -1.94
N LEU A 245 31.00 11.96 -2.33
CA LEU A 245 29.87 12.86 -2.59
C LEU A 245 29.22 12.53 -3.94
N LEU A 246 28.01 11.99 -3.87
CA LEU A 246 27.13 11.78 -5.03
C LEU A 246 26.40 13.10 -5.33
N GLU A 247 26.78 13.81 -6.41
CA GLU A 247 26.11 15.05 -6.82
C GLU A 247 24.64 14.79 -7.15
N TYR A 248 24.33 13.73 -7.89
CA TYR A 248 22.97 13.25 -8.09
C TYR A 248 22.92 11.78 -8.50
N ALA A 249 21.74 11.17 -8.34
CA ALA A 249 21.36 9.97 -9.09
C ALA A 249 19.94 10.09 -9.64
N THR A 250 19.69 9.57 -10.85
CA THR A 250 18.33 9.37 -11.39
C THR A 250 17.76 8.00 -11.00
N ALA A 251 18.13 7.52 -9.81
CA ALA A 251 17.64 6.31 -9.18
C ALA A 251 17.29 6.58 -7.72
N GLN A 252 16.31 5.87 -7.18
CA GLN A 252 15.82 6.08 -5.82
C GLN A 252 16.69 5.34 -4.79
N PRO A 253 17.26 6.01 -3.77
CA PRO A 253 17.95 5.32 -2.68
C PRO A 253 17.00 4.36 -1.97
N LEU A 254 17.45 3.12 -1.77
CA LEU A 254 16.65 2.08 -1.15
C LEU A 254 17.13 1.78 0.27
N CYS A 255 18.37 1.35 0.43
CA CYS A 255 18.96 1.02 1.73
C CYS A 255 20.49 0.93 1.63
N ARG A 256 21.15 0.74 2.76
CA ARG A 256 22.59 0.48 2.85
C ARG A 256 22.87 -0.77 3.69
N LEU A 257 23.90 -1.49 3.30
CA LEU A 257 24.49 -2.56 4.10
C LEU A 257 26.02 -2.44 4.02
N GLU A 258 26.66 -2.21 5.16
CA GLU A 258 28.12 -1.98 5.24
C GLU A 258 28.57 -0.85 4.28
N ASN A 259 29.42 -1.17 3.30
CA ASN A 259 29.89 -0.25 2.25
C ASN A 259 29.11 -0.37 0.94
N THR A 260 28.01 -1.13 0.89
CA THR A 260 27.14 -1.26 -0.28
C THR A 260 25.88 -0.40 -0.15
N TRP A 261 25.65 0.45 -1.13
CA TRP A 261 24.48 1.33 -1.24
C TRP A 261 23.57 0.83 -2.35
N PHE A 262 22.33 0.54 -1.99
CA PHE A 262 21.32 -0.01 -2.89
C PHE A 262 20.37 1.09 -3.34
N PHE A 263 20.07 1.10 -4.63
CA PHE A 263 19.14 2.00 -5.28
C PHE A 263 18.11 1.18 -6.05
N ALA A 264 16.92 1.74 -6.27
CA ALA A 264 15.92 1.24 -7.20
C ALA A 264 15.96 2.09 -8.48
N ALA A 265 16.18 1.44 -9.61
CA ALA A 265 16.00 2.06 -10.92
C ALA A 265 14.50 2.34 -11.13
N ILE A 266 14.18 3.54 -11.58
CA ILE A 266 12.80 3.98 -11.80
C ILE A 266 12.38 3.57 -13.20
N ASP A 267 11.21 2.94 -13.33
CA ASP A 267 10.71 2.50 -14.63
C ASP A 267 10.57 3.68 -15.60
N GLY A 268 11.18 3.54 -16.78
CA GLY A 268 11.19 4.59 -17.82
C GLY A 268 12.23 5.71 -17.62
N VAL A 269 12.96 5.73 -16.50
CA VAL A 269 14.04 6.69 -16.25
C VAL A 269 15.38 5.95 -16.26
N GLU A 270 16.30 6.36 -17.13
CA GLU A 270 17.64 5.78 -17.16
C GLU A 270 18.39 6.10 -15.87
N ALA A 271 18.87 5.07 -15.17
CA ALA A 271 19.65 5.22 -13.95
C ALA A 271 21.06 5.74 -14.27
N GLU A 272 21.34 6.98 -13.87
CA GLU A 272 22.62 7.67 -14.00
C GLU A 272 23.08 8.13 -12.61
N PHE A 273 24.38 8.00 -12.36
CA PHE A 273 25.02 8.38 -11.10
C PHE A 273 26.19 9.32 -11.41
N CYS A 274 26.27 10.46 -10.72
CA CYS A 274 27.35 11.40 -10.91
C CYS A 274 28.00 11.78 -9.58
N PHE A 275 29.29 11.48 -9.44
CA PHE A 275 30.08 11.83 -8.25
C PHE A 275 30.91 13.08 -8.49
N THR A 276 31.16 13.86 -7.44
CA THR A 276 31.92 15.11 -7.55
C THR A 276 33.32 14.86 -8.12
N GLY A 277 33.60 15.46 -9.29
CA GLY A 277 34.91 15.37 -9.93
C GLY A 277 35.10 14.15 -10.85
N ASP A 278 34.11 13.26 -10.93
CA ASP A 278 34.14 12.06 -11.78
C ASP A 278 33.12 12.16 -12.93
N PRO A 279 33.35 11.49 -14.07
CA PRO A 279 32.33 11.33 -15.10
C PRO A 279 31.12 10.56 -14.58
N CYS A 280 29.92 10.99 -14.95
CA CYS A 280 28.71 10.24 -14.61
C CYS A 280 28.69 8.87 -15.32
N PHE A 281 28.11 7.85 -14.67
CA PHE A 281 28.02 6.50 -15.21
C PHE A 281 26.60 5.94 -15.12
N ARG A 282 26.32 4.92 -15.95
CA ARG A 282 25.03 4.22 -16.02
C ARG A 282 25.26 2.74 -15.70
N PRO A 283 24.97 2.28 -14.48
CA PRO A 283 25.13 0.88 -14.15
C PRO A 283 24.13 0.04 -14.94
N LYS A 284 24.54 -1.16 -15.35
CA LYS A 284 23.56 -2.18 -15.73
C LYS A 284 22.74 -2.52 -14.48
N THR A 285 21.43 -2.64 -14.63
CA THR A 285 20.54 -3.09 -13.55
C THR A 285 21.05 -4.40 -12.92
N ASP A 286 20.97 -4.48 -11.59
CA ASP A 286 21.46 -5.57 -10.73
C ASP A 286 22.98 -5.82 -10.77
N SER A 287 23.76 -4.92 -11.38
CA SER A 287 25.22 -5.00 -11.35
C SER A 287 25.83 -4.24 -10.18
N VAL A 288 27.00 -4.70 -9.75
CA VAL A 288 27.80 -4.06 -8.69
C VAL A 288 28.81 -3.15 -9.34
N VAL A 289 28.72 -1.84 -9.07
CA VAL A 289 29.71 -0.85 -9.48
C VAL A 289 30.52 -0.41 -8.27
N ARG A 290 31.84 -0.45 -8.37
CA ARG A 290 32.74 0.03 -7.30
C ARG A 290 33.11 1.48 -7.56
N VAL A 291 32.96 2.31 -6.54
CA VAL A 291 33.39 3.71 -6.53
C VAL A 291 34.26 3.86 -5.29
N ASN A 292 35.57 4.06 -5.47
CA ASN A 292 36.54 4.08 -4.38
C ASN A 292 36.40 2.85 -3.44
N ASP A 293 36.02 3.09 -2.18
CA ASP A 293 35.85 2.09 -1.12
C ASP A 293 34.40 1.60 -0.95
N ILE A 294 33.46 2.14 -1.73
CA ILE A 294 32.04 1.78 -1.68
C ILE A 294 31.59 0.98 -2.92
N GLN A 295 30.43 0.37 -2.78
CA GLN A 295 29.73 -0.33 -3.86
C GLN A 295 28.36 0.29 -4.08
N ILE A 296 27.97 0.44 -5.34
CA ILE A 296 26.64 0.88 -5.77
C ILE A 296 25.97 -0.28 -6.48
N VAL A 297 24.72 -0.56 -6.11
CA VAL A 297 23.86 -1.56 -6.75
C VAL A 297 22.53 -0.91 -7.09
N ALA A 298 22.20 -0.82 -8.38
CA ALA A 298 20.91 -0.35 -8.85
C ALA A 298 20.02 -1.54 -9.23
N LEU A 299 19.06 -1.89 -8.37
CA LEU A 299 18.08 -2.95 -8.60
C LEU A 299 17.01 -2.49 -9.58
N SER A 300 16.42 -3.41 -10.36
CA SER A 300 15.18 -3.07 -11.09
C SER A 300 14.07 -2.75 -10.10
N TRP A 301 13.08 -1.94 -10.50
CA TRP A 301 11.92 -1.64 -9.64
C TRP A 301 11.21 -2.93 -9.18
N ASP A 302 11.03 -3.87 -10.10
CA ASP A 302 10.44 -5.18 -9.85
C ASP A 302 11.21 -6.02 -8.82
N ARG A 303 12.55 -5.95 -8.80
CA ARG A 303 13.35 -6.63 -7.77
C ARG A 303 13.34 -5.86 -6.45
N ALA A 304 13.45 -4.53 -6.51
CA ALA A 304 13.48 -3.67 -5.34
C ALA A 304 12.23 -3.83 -4.46
N ARG A 305 11.03 -3.98 -5.06
CA ARG A 305 9.79 -4.13 -4.30
C ARG A 305 9.71 -5.44 -3.48
N PHE A 306 10.50 -6.45 -3.84
CA PHE A 306 10.66 -7.70 -3.08
C PHE A 306 11.86 -7.69 -2.12
N ALA A 307 12.64 -6.60 -2.08
CA ALA A 307 13.78 -6.49 -1.18
C ALA A 307 13.33 -6.39 0.29
N ARG A 308 13.97 -7.15 1.19
CA ARG A 308 13.72 -7.12 2.64
C ARG A 308 15.04 -7.14 3.40
N LYS A 309 15.18 -6.26 4.39
CA LYS A 309 16.26 -6.35 5.38
C LYS A 309 15.78 -7.21 6.55
N LEU A 310 16.28 -8.43 6.63
CA LEU A 310 15.92 -9.41 7.67
C LEU A 310 17.17 -9.77 8.47
N SER A 311 17.13 -9.54 9.78
CA SER A 311 18.26 -9.79 10.71
C SER A 311 19.61 -9.25 10.21
N GLY A 312 19.60 -8.01 9.72
CA GLY A 312 20.80 -7.30 9.26
C GLY A 312 21.32 -7.69 7.88
N ARG A 313 20.66 -8.61 7.16
CA ARG A 313 21.03 -8.98 5.78
C ARG A 313 19.95 -8.53 4.79
N LEU A 314 20.35 -8.33 3.54
CA LEU A 314 19.43 -7.99 2.44
C LEU A 314 19.06 -9.24 1.64
N TYR A 315 17.77 -9.49 1.52
CA TYR A 315 17.17 -10.57 0.74
C TYR A 315 16.26 -9.99 -0.34
N ILE A 316 16.13 -10.67 -1.48
CA ILE A 316 15.19 -10.33 -2.54
C ILE A 316 14.48 -11.62 -2.93
N GLY A 317 13.17 -11.71 -2.68
CA GLY A 317 12.41 -12.87 -3.12
C GLY A 317 12.21 -12.88 -4.63
N ASP A 318 12.32 -14.05 -5.26
CA ASP A 318 11.95 -14.22 -6.66
C ASP A 318 10.43 -14.35 -6.73
N ASN A 319 9.77 -13.22 -7.01
CA ASN A 319 8.31 -13.11 -7.06
C ASN A 319 7.58 -13.59 -5.79
N CYS A 320 8.27 -13.59 -4.66
CA CYS A 320 7.74 -14.00 -3.36
C CYS A 320 8.10 -13.01 -2.25
N ASP A 321 7.21 -12.90 -1.26
CA ASP A 321 7.37 -12.03 -0.11
C ASP A 321 8.00 -12.83 1.03
N LEU A 322 9.24 -12.46 1.38
CA LEU A 322 10.04 -13.17 2.37
C LEU A 322 9.81 -12.64 3.79
N TYR A 323 9.88 -13.56 4.75
CA TYR A 323 9.95 -13.26 6.18
C TYR A 323 10.90 -14.24 6.87
N MET A 324 11.29 -13.93 8.10
CA MET A 324 12.22 -14.75 8.88
C MET A 324 11.52 -15.36 10.10
N CYS A 325 11.75 -16.64 10.32
CA CYS A 325 11.39 -17.39 11.52
C CYS A 325 12.67 -17.95 12.18
N GLU A 326 12.53 -18.61 13.33
CA GLU A 326 13.66 -19.19 14.07
C GLU A 326 14.45 -20.23 13.26
N ASP A 327 13.77 -20.93 12.35
CA ASP A 327 14.31 -21.98 11.47
C ASP A 327 14.81 -21.45 10.11
N GLY A 328 14.65 -20.16 9.82
CA GLY A 328 15.25 -19.52 8.64
C GLY A 328 14.31 -18.62 7.84
N ILE A 329 14.61 -18.48 6.55
CA ILE A 329 13.84 -17.67 5.59
C ILE A 329 12.65 -18.48 5.06
N HIS A 330 11.48 -17.85 5.05
CA HIS A 330 10.24 -18.40 4.51
C HIS A 330 9.61 -17.42 3.51
N ALA A 331 8.74 -17.94 2.65
CA ALA A 331 7.91 -17.16 1.75
C ALA A 331 6.42 -17.24 2.13
N VAL A 332 5.70 -16.13 1.90
CA VAL A 332 4.23 -16.07 2.10
C VAL A 332 3.49 -16.86 1.03
N GLN A 333 3.91 -16.77 -0.23
CA GLN A 333 3.33 -17.54 -1.34
C GLN A 333 3.49 -19.02 -1.06
N ASP A 334 2.55 -19.85 -1.51
CA ASP A 334 2.59 -21.29 -1.33
C ASP A 334 3.62 -21.99 -2.23
N GLY A 335 4.06 -23.20 -1.83
CA GLY A 335 4.96 -24.03 -2.64
C GLY A 335 6.44 -23.70 -2.52
N ASP A 336 7.22 -24.22 -3.47
CA ASP A 336 8.65 -23.91 -3.61
C ASP A 336 8.84 -22.41 -3.80
N PHE A 337 9.94 -21.89 -3.27
CA PHE A 337 10.30 -20.49 -3.45
C PHE A 337 11.81 -20.33 -3.56
N SER A 338 12.24 -19.23 -4.14
CA SER A 338 13.64 -18.89 -4.25
C SER A 338 13.86 -17.43 -3.92
N TYR A 339 15.09 -17.10 -3.55
CA TYR A 339 15.48 -15.76 -3.21
C TYR A 339 16.97 -15.54 -3.42
N ASP A 340 17.32 -14.28 -3.61
CA ASP A 340 18.69 -13.81 -3.64
C ASP A 340 19.06 -13.21 -2.28
N VAL A 341 20.25 -13.52 -1.77
CA VAL A 341 20.78 -12.93 -0.54
C VAL A 341 22.11 -12.23 -0.81
N TRP A 342 22.26 -11.01 -0.29
CA TRP A 342 23.51 -10.27 -0.42
C TRP A 342 24.60 -10.87 0.47
N ASN A 343 25.78 -11.14 -0.11
CA ASN A 343 26.93 -11.71 0.60
C ASN A 343 28.08 -10.70 0.88
N GLY A 344 27.88 -9.41 0.54
CA GLY A 344 28.92 -8.37 0.62
C GLY A 344 29.59 -8.03 -0.71
N SER A 345 29.38 -8.84 -1.75
CA SER A 345 30.00 -8.64 -3.07
C SER A 345 29.10 -8.97 -4.26
N ALA A 346 28.13 -9.87 -4.07
CA ALA A 346 27.15 -10.28 -5.06
C ALA A 346 25.91 -10.83 -4.36
N PHE A 347 24.86 -11.06 -5.15
CA PHE A 347 23.69 -11.83 -4.73
C PHE A 347 23.94 -13.32 -4.94
N GLU A 348 23.70 -14.11 -3.89
CA GLU A 348 23.69 -15.57 -3.94
C GLU A 348 22.25 -16.06 -4.03
N HIS A 349 21.97 -16.90 -5.03
CA HIS A 349 20.64 -17.46 -5.25
C HIS A 349 20.43 -18.71 -4.40
N VAL A 350 19.30 -18.78 -3.72
CA VAL A 350 18.88 -19.90 -2.88
C VAL A 350 17.51 -20.38 -3.33
N VAL A 351 17.34 -21.70 -3.42
CA VAL A 351 16.06 -22.36 -3.72
C VAL A 351 15.67 -23.19 -2.50
N VAL A 352 14.39 -23.09 -2.11
CA VAL A 352 13.81 -23.85 -1.00
C VAL A 352 12.65 -24.68 -1.54
N GLU A 353 12.80 -26.00 -1.45
CA GLU A 353 11.74 -26.94 -1.77
C GLU A 353 10.75 -27.01 -0.60
N ARG A 354 9.47 -26.78 -0.89
CA ARG A 354 8.38 -26.87 0.08
C ARG A 354 7.15 -27.43 -0.61
N SER A 355 6.90 -28.71 -0.35
CA SER A 355 5.73 -29.40 -0.89
C SER A 355 4.43 -28.68 -0.54
N PHE A 356 3.62 -28.43 -1.55
CA PHE A 356 2.33 -27.78 -1.42
C PHE A 356 1.30 -28.44 -2.33
N THR A 357 0.07 -28.54 -1.87
CA THR A 357 -1.07 -28.99 -2.67
C THR A 357 -2.24 -28.06 -2.44
N GLN A 358 -2.57 -27.30 -3.48
CA GLN A 358 -3.73 -26.41 -3.48
C GLN A 358 -5.03 -27.23 -3.31
N ALA A 359 -5.85 -26.84 -2.34
CA ALA A 359 -7.15 -27.44 -2.13
C ALA A 359 -8.08 -27.17 -3.31
N LYS A 360 -8.93 -28.14 -3.62
CA LYS A 360 -10.01 -27.98 -4.61
C LYS A 360 -11.33 -27.75 -3.88
N ALA A 361 -12.19 -26.91 -4.43
CA ALA A 361 -13.54 -26.70 -3.92
C ALA A 361 -14.58 -27.06 -4.97
N VAL A 362 -15.66 -27.72 -4.54
CA VAL A 362 -16.83 -28.02 -5.36
C VAL A 362 -18.02 -27.25 -4.78
N PHE A 363 -18.75 -26.59 -5.66
CA PHE A 363 -19.91 -25.79 -5.31
C PHE A 363 -21.18 -26.39 -5.92
N GLU A 364 -22.15 -26.74 -5.08
CA GLU A 364 -23.43 -27.31 -5.50
C GLU A 364 -24.57 -26.36 -5.12
N THR A 365 -25.37 -25.91 -6.09
CA THR A 365 -26.55 -25.09 -5.80
C THR A 365 -27.57 -25.89 -5.01
N VAL A 366 -28.03 -25.36 -3.89
CA VAL A 366 -29.03 -26.00 -3.02
C VAL A 366 -30.19 -25.06 -2.72
N LYS A 367 -31.31 -25.62 -2.25
CA LYS A 367 -32.36 -24.82 -1.60
C LYS A 367 -31.86 -24.34 -0.24
N GLU A 368 -32.52 -23.31 0.30
CA GLU A 368 -32.23 -22.78 1.64
C GLU A 368 -32.21 -23.93 2.68
N PRO A 369 -31.03 -24.30 3.20
CA PRO A 369 -30.89 -25.44 4.10
C PRO A 369 -31.27 -25.09 5.54
N PHE A 370 -31.17 -23.81 5.91
CA PHE A 370 -31.54 -23.25 7.21
C PHE A 370 -31.76 -21.75 7.09
N ALA A 371 -32.45 -21.16 8.08
CA ALA A 371 -32.54 -19.70 8.22
C ALA A 371 -31.21 -19.15 8.75
N PRO A 372 -30.51 -18.25 8.02
CA PRO A 372 -29.24 -17.66 8.49
C PRO A 372 -29.42 -16.94 9.83
N PRO A 373 -28.56 -17.19 10.83
CA PRO A 373 -28.54 -16.45 12.07
C PRO A 373 -28.41 -14.92 11.91
N TYR A 374 -27.73 -14.46 10.85
CA TYR A 374 -27.50 -13.05 10.55
C TYR A 374 -28.17 -12.64 9.24
N ALA A 375 -29.46 -12.97 9.10
CA ALA A 375 -30.22 -12.76 7.87
C ALA A 375 -30.44 -11.27 7.53
N GLU A 376 -30.43 -10.41 8.54
CA GLU A 376 -30.53 -8.95 8.44
C GLU A 376 -29.41 -8.35 7.58
N GLU A 377 -28.17 -8.85 7.70
CA GLU A 377 -27.04 -8.39 6.90
C GLU A 377 -27.22 -8.72 5.41
N LEU A 378 -27.85 -9.85 5.10
CA LEU A 378 -28.18 -10.25 3.72
C LEU A 378 -29.30 -9.37 3.12
N CYS A 379 -29.92 -8.49 3.91
CA CYS A 379 -31.01 -7.61 3.54
C CYS A 379 -30.67 -6.12 3.75
N LEU A 380 -29.39 -5.76 3.83
CA LEU A 380 -28.97 -4.36 3.82
C LEU A 380 -29.45 -3.68 2.53
N GLY A 381 -30.00 -2.47 2.67
CA GLY A 381 -30.70 -1.77 1.57
C GLY A 381 -32.10 -2.31 1.24
N GLY A 382 -32.62 -3.27 2.01
CA GLY A 382 -33.97 -3.83 1.88
C GLY A 382 -33.98 -5.31 1.50
N ALA A 383 -35.18 -5.88 1.38
CA ALA A 383 -35.34 -7.31 1.10
C ALA A 383 -34.66 -7.71 -0.22
N ARG A 384 -33.78 -8.73 -0.18
CA ARG A 384 -33.02 -9.27 -1.33
C ARG A 384 -33.28 -10.76 -1.52
N LYS A 385 -33.24 -11.22 -2.77
CA LYS A 385 -33.27 -12.65 -3.07
C LYS A 385 -31.97 -13.29 -2.61
N ARG A 386 -32.06 -14.47 -1.99
CA ARG A 386 -30.90 -15.26 -1.57
C ARG A 386 -30.66 -16.43 -2.51
N THR A 387 -29.39 -16.73 -2.77
CA THR A 387 -28.94 -17.95 -3.44
C THR A 387 -28.01 -18.72 -2.51
N TRP A 388 -28.05 -20.05 -2.61
CA TRP A 388 -27.34 -20.94 -1.71
C TRP A 388 -26.50 -21.95 -2.47
N LYS A 389 -25.29 -22.19 -1.97
CA LYS A 389 -24.41 -23.25 -2.44
C LYS A 389 -23.87 -24.06 -1.27
N LYS A 390 -23.82 -25.38 -1.40
CA LYS A 390 -23.00 -26.24 -0.54
C LYS A 390 -21.56 -26.21 -1.05
N ILE A 391 -20.60 -25.99 -0.16
CA ILE A 391 -19.16 -26.02 -0.48
C ILE A 391 -18.58 -27.33 0.03
N THR A 392 -17.89 -28.07 -0.83
CA THR A 392 -17.08 -29.23 -0.44
C THR A 392 -15.62 -28.94 -0.76
N VAL A 393 -14.78 -28.84 0.26
CA VAL A 393 -13.35 -28.55 0.12
C VAL A 393 -12.53 -29.84 0.27
N LEU A 394 -11.62 -30.07 -0.67
CA LEU A 394 -10.79 -31.26 -0.80
C LEU A 394 -9.32 -30.89 -0.51
N GLY A 395 -8.96 -30.88 0.77
CA GLY A 395 -7.65 -30.50 1.29
C GLY A 395 -7.68 -29.17 2.07
N GLU A 396 -6.63 -28.90 2.84
CA GLU A 396 -6.51 -27.69 3.67
C GLU A 396 -5.58 -26.62 3.08
N GLY A 397 -4.84 -26.95 2.02
CA GLY A 397 -3.81 -26.09 1.45
C GLY A 397 -4.37 -24.91 0.66
N GLY A 398 -3.79 -23.73 0.87
CA GLY A 398 -4.09 -22.51 0.12
C GLY A 398 -5.49 -21.95 0.38
N PHE A 399 -6.06 -21.35 -0.66
CA PHE A 399 -7.33 -20.61 -0.60
C PHE A 399 -8.39 -21.22 -1.51
N VAL A 400 -9.65 -21.15 -1.08
CA VAL A 400 -10.81 -21.40 -1.93
C VAL A 400 -11.26 -20.06 -2.52
N GLU A 401 -11.37 -19.99 -3.83
CA GLU A 401 -11.88 -18.84 -4.55
C GLU A 401 -13.39 -19.00 -4.83
N ILE A 402 -14.14 -17.94 -4.54
CA ILE A 402 -15.58 -17.82 -4.77
C ILE A 402 -15.77 -16.75 -5.85
N PRO A 403 -15.97 -17.15 -7.12
CA PRO A 403 -16.03 -16.22 -8.25
C PRO A 403 -17.40 -15.56 -8.42
N ASP A 404 -18.40 -15.97 -7.63
CA ASP A 404 -19.76 -15.45 -7.71
C ASP A 404 -19.83 -13.95 -7.37
N GLN A 405 -20.75 -13.26 -8.05
CA GLN A 405 -21.12 -11.89 -7.70
C GLN A 405 -22.32 -11.90 -6.75
N TYR A 406 -22.28 -11.06 -5.73
CA TYR A 406 -23.27 -11.01 -4.66
C TYR A 406 -23.28 -9.61 -4.03
N ASP A 407 -24.36 -9.19 -3.39
CA ASP A 407 -24.30 -7.99 -2.56
C ASP A 407 -23.51 -8.26 -1.28
N VAL A 408 -24.01 -9.20 -0.48
CA VAL A 408 -23.40 -9.73 0.75
C VAL A 408 -23.28 -11.24 0.63
N ALA A 409 -22.16 -11.80 1.06
CA ALA A 409 -21.97 -13.25 1.17
C ALA A 409 -21.65 -13.65 2.60
N GLN A 410 -22.17 -14.79 3.04
CA GLN A 410 -21.85 -15.41 4.31
C GLN A 410 -21.54 -16.89 4.09
N ILE A 411 -20.47 -17.38 4.68
CA ILE A 411 -20.13 -18.81 4.75
C ILE A 411 -20.41 -19.30 6.15
N TYR A 412 -21.22 -20.34 6.25
CA TYR A 412 -21.46 -21.08 7.48
C TYR A 412 -20.74 -22.41 7.43
N ALA A 413 -19.91 -22.70 8.43
CA ALA A 413 -19.23 -23.98 8.60
C ALA A 413 -19.73 -24.63 9.89
N ASP A 414 -20.31 -25.83 9.78
CA ASP A 414 -20.97 -26.55 10.88
C ASP A 414 -22.04 -25.69 11.60
N GLY A 415 -22.75 -24.87 10.82
CA GLY A 415 -23.81 -23.98 11.31
C GLY A 415 -23.33 -22.67 11.94
N VAL A 416 -22.02 -22.43 12.03
CA VAL A 416 -21.45 -21.19 12.58
C VAL A 416 -20.95 -20.30 11.45
N LEU A 417 -21.19 -18.98 11.55
CA LEU A 417 -20.63 -18.01 10.61
C LEU A 417 -19.10 -18.07 10.66
N ALA A 418 -18.48 -18.46 9.54
CA ALA A 418 -17.05 -18.68 9.43
C ALA A 418 -16.34 -17.54 8.69
N ALA A 419 -17.00 -16.94 7.71
CA ALA A 419 -16.52 -15.78 6.97
C ALA A 419 -17.69 -15.04 6.32
N ASP A 420 -17.55 -13.75 6.07
CA ASP A 420 -18.50 -12.94 5.33
C ASP A 420 -17.80 -11.82 4.57
N ASN A 421 -18.45 -11.29 3.53
CA ASN A 421 -17.86 -10.26 2.69
C ASN A 421 -18.91 -9.46 1.91
N PHE A 422 -18.53 -8.26 1.50
CA PHE A 422 -19.21 -7.49 0.46
C PHE A 422 -18.46 -7.64 -0.87
N TYR A 423 -19.17 -7.89 -1.96
CA TYR A 423 -18.51 -7.94 -3.27
C TYR A 423 -18.12 -6.52 -3.71
N TYR A 424 -16.83 -6.30 -3.93
CA TYR A 424 -16.28 -5.04 -4.42
C TYR A 424 -15.68 -5.16 -5.82
N GLY A 425 -15.94 -6.27 -6.52
CA GLY A 425 -15.52 -6.51 -7.90
C GLY A 425 -14.53 -7.66 -8.07
N GLU A 426 -13.89 -8.12 -7.00
CA GLU A 426 -12.92 -9.23 -7.04
C GLU A 426 -13.52 -10.55 -6.54
N PRO A 427 -13.05 -11.71 -7.03
CA PRO A 427 -13.37 -13.00 -6.45
C PRO A 427 -13.02 -13.03 -4.96
N TRP A 428 -13.90 -13.61 -4.15
CA TRP A 428 -13.65 -13.71 -2.72
C TRP A 428 -12.83 -14.94 -2.39
N ARG A 429 -11.74 -14.73 -1.65
CA ARG A 429 -10.80 -15.78 -1.28
C ARG A 429 -10.85 -16.02 0.22
N VAL A 430 -11.01 -17.28 0.61
CA VAL A 430 -11.02 -17.73 2.01
C VAL A 430 -10.06 -18.91 2.20
N PRO A 431 -9.35 -19.04 3.34
CA PRO A 431 -8.43 -20.15 3.55
C PRO A 431 -9.15 -21.50 3.46
N ALA A 432 -8.62 -22.45 2.70
CA ALA A 432 -9.22 -23.78 2.56
C ALA A 432 -9.37 -24.48 3.92
N LYS A 433 -8.36 -24.33 4.80
CA LYS A 433 -8.39 -24.82 6.19
C LYS A 433 -9.57 -24.30 7.03
N LEU A 434 -10.18 -23.17 6.67
CA LEU A 434 -11.35 -22.65 7.37
C LEU A 434 -12.57 -23.56 7.16
N LEU A 435 -12.63 -24.23 6.01
CA LEU A 435 -13.78 -24.97 5.48
C LEU A 435 -13.54 -26.49 5.41
N TYR A 436 -12.28 -26.91 5.27
CA TYR A 436 -11.92 -28.32 5.12
C TYR A 436 -12.42 -29.17 6.30
N GLY A 437 -13.02 -30.32 5.99
CA GLY A 437 -13.57 -31.25 6.99
C GLY A 437 -14.89 -30.83 7.63
N LYS A 438 -15.49 -29.70 7.22
CA LYS A 438 -16.73 -29.16 7.80
C LYS A 438 -17.90 -29.19 6.81
N THR A 439 -19.12 -29.17 7.33
CA THR A 439 -20.31 -28.96 6.52
C THR A 439 -20.47 -27.48 6.20
N CYS A 440 -20.14 -27.09 4.97
CA CYS A 440 -20.09 -25.69 4.57
C CYS A 440 -21.23 -25.27 3.63
N TYR A 441 -21.85 -24.15 3.92
CA TYR A 441 -22.86 -23.50 3.07
C TYR A 441 -22.52 -22.03 2.85
N LEU A 442 -22.54 -21.61 1.59
CA LEU A 442 -22.47 -20.22 1.15
C LEU A 442 -23.89 -19.71 0.89
N VAL A 443 -24.24 -18.59 1.49
CA VAL A 443 -25.42 -17.81 1.13
C VAL A 443 -25.00 -16.46 0.58
N MET A 444 -25.66 -16.03 -0.48
CA MET A 444 -25.37 -14.78 -1.17
C MET A 444 -26.67 -14.01 -1.39
N SER A 445 -26.66 -12.71 -1.14
CA SER A 445 -27.77 -11.82 -1.49
C SER A 445 -27.61 -11.24 -2.90
N GLU A 446 -28.74 -10.96 -3.54
CA GLU A 446 -28.83 -10.32 -4.85
C GLU A 446 -28.06 -9.00 -4.91
N LEU A 447 -27.16 -8.87 -5.89
CA LEU A 447 -26.47 -7.64 -6.25
C LEU A 447 -27.45 -6.63 -6.87
N ARG A 448 -27.42 -5.37 -6.42
CA ARG A 448 -28.23 -4.25 -6.94
C ARG A 448 -27.37 -3.01 -7.13
N ASP A 449 -27.93 -2.01 -7.82
CA ASP A 449 -27.27 -0.72 -8.07
C ASP A 449 -27.64 0.33 -7.00
N ASP A 450 -27.41 0.01 -5.72
CA ASP A 450 -27.76 0.87 -4.58
C ASP A 450 -26.56 1.21 -3.66
N PHE A 451 -25.34 1.02 -4.16
CA PHE A 451 -24.09 1.36 -3.49
C PHE A 451 -23.06 1.88 -4.49
N TYR A 452 -22.04 2.59 -4.00
CA TYR A 452 -20.88 2.97 -4.81
C TYR A 452 -19.98 1.76 -5.02
N ARG A 453 -19.69 1.41 -6.27
CA ARG A 453 -18.67 0.43 -6.63
C ARG A 453 -17.70 1.03 -7.63
N GLU A 454 -16.42 0.96 -7.31
CA GLU A 454 -15.39 1.30 -8.27
C GLU A 454 -15.26 0.19 -9.31
N VAL A 455 -15.17 0.60 -10.59
CA VAL A 455 -15.10 -0.31 -11.75
C VAL A 455 -13.65 -0.54 -12.13
#